data_AF-A0A1Y4UWG8-F1
#
_entry.id   AF-A0A1Y4UWG8-F1
#
_cell.length_a   1.000
_cell.length_b   1.000
_cell.length_c   1.000
_cell.angle_alpha   90.00
_cell.angle_beta   90.00
_cell.angle_gamma   90.00
#
_symmetry.space_group_name_H-M   'P 1'
#
loop_
_entity.id
_entity.type
_entity.pdbx_description
1 polymer ?
#
loop_
_entity_poly.entity_id
_entity_poly.type
_entity_poly.pdbx_seq_one_letter_code
_entity_poly.pdbx_strand_id
1 'polypeptide(L)'
;MKLEDATKEELIWWIKKYAFELKYELRHFGPDVMFRRYQQFNDKAHSAGERYSKAFAEYSSILSPYKGLPISSIPRDVCKKGANLESIMLQASEEQRRYWKAADKCLGKYDQMMEETTHG
;
A
#
# COMPACT_ATOMS: atom_id res chain seq x y z
N MET A 1 -8.90 17.67 8.62
CA MET A 1 -8.74 16.72 9.76
C MET A 1 -8.42 17.57 10.97
N LYS A 2 -9.01 17.30 12.14
CA LYS A 2 -8.69 18.07 13.35
C LYS A 2 -7.44 17.51 14.03
N LEU A 3 -6.82 18.31 14.90
CA LEU A 3 -5.65 17.88 15.67
C LEU A 3 -5.93 16.64 16.54
N GLU A 4 -7.16 16.53 17.08
CA GLU A 4 -7.63 15.40 17.90
C GLU A 4 -7.73 14.07 17.14
N ASP A 5 -7.82 14.11 15.80
CA ASP A 5 -7.87 12.92 14.94
C ASP A 5 -6.47 12.39 14.56
N ALA A 6 -5.42 13.15 14.89
CA ALA A 6 -4.04 12.82 14.57
C ALA A 6 -3.43 11.90 15.62
N THR A 7 -2.58 10.97 15.21
CA THR A 7 -1.82 10.17 16.17
C THR A 7 -0.69 11.02 16.77
N LYS A 8 -0.18 10.60 17.94
CA LYS A 8 0.97 11.27 18.58
C LYS A 8 2.19 11.27 17.65
N GLU A 9 2.40 10.18 16.92
CA GLU A 9 3.51 10.03 15.95
C GLU A 9 3.36 10.96 14.75
N GLU A 10 2.14 11.25 14.32
CA GLU A 10 1.86 12.20 13.24
C GLU A 10 2.14 13.63 13.70
N LEU A 11 1.71 13.99 14.90
CA LEU A 11 1.99 15.31 15.48
C LEU A 11 3.50 15.54 15.68
N ILE A 12 4.19 14.58 16.29
CA ILE A 12 5.64 14.66 16.52
C ILE A 12 6.39 14.78 15.19
N TRP A 13 6.02 13.99 14.18
CA TRP A 13 6.63 14.09 12.86
C TRP A 13 6.39 15.45 12.22
N TRP A 14 5.16 15.96 12.28
CA TRP A 14 4.83 17.25 11.66
C TRP A 14 5.64 18.38 12.30
N ILE A 15 5.69 18.42 13.64
CA ILE A 15 6.52 19.37 14.39
C ILE A 15 7.99 19.24 13.97
N LYS A 16 8.55 18.03 13.90
CA LYS A 16 9.94 17.82 13.48
C LYS A 16 10.22 18.26 12.04
N LYS A 17 9.28 17.98 11.13
CA LYS A 17 9.41 18.28 9.70
C LYS A 17 9.39 19.79 9.44
N TYR A 18 8.58 20.54 10.19
CA TYR A 18 8.39 21.98 10.00
C TYR A 18 8.99 22.84 11.14
N ALA A 19 9.82 22.27 12.02
CA ALA A 19 10.38 22.93 13.20
C ALA A 19 11.15 24.24 12.92
N PHE A 20 11.79 24.34 11.74
CA PHE A 20 12.54 25.54 11.34
C PHE A 20 11.69 26.56 10.58
N GLU A 21 10.49 26.17 10.17
CA GLU A 21 9.55 26.95 9.38
C GLU A 21 8.32 27.33 10.22
N LEU A 22 8.47 27.63 11.51
CA LEU A 22 7.35 28.01 12.40
C LEU A 22 6.62 29.33 12.03
N LYS A 23 6.86 29.87 10.83
CA LYS A 23 6.00 30.83 10.12
C LYS A 23 4.94 30.15 9.22
N TYR A 24 5.04 28.85 8.98
CA TYR A 24 4.11 28.09 8.15
C TYR A 24 2.83 27.80 8.93
N GLU A 25 1.75 28.24 8.32
CA GLU A 25 0.43 28.27 8.89
C GLU A 25 -0.05 26.84 9.23
N LEU A 26 -0.46 26.66 10.50
CA LEU A 26 -1.09 25.43 11.02
C LEU A 26 -2.23 24.89 10.13
N ARG A 27 -2.77 25.72 9.23
CA ARG A 27 -3.75 25.35 8.22
C ARG A 27 -3.34 24.14 7.37
N HIS A 28 -2.05 23.91 7.15
CA HIS A 28 -1.56 22.79 6.33
C HIS A 28 -1.35 21.48 7.10
N PHE A 29 -1.50 21.47 8.43
CA PHE A 29 -1.36 20.26 9.25
C PHE A 29 -2.26 19.11 8.78
N GLY A 30 -3.55 19.40 8.55
CA GLY A 30 -4.52 18.43 8.08
C GLY A 30 -4.13 17.79 6.74
N PRO A 31 -3.93 18.61 5.68
CA PRO A 31 -3.41 18.14 4.40
C PRO A 31 -2.12 17.32 4.52
N ASP A 32 -1.10 17.83 5.22
CA ASP A 32 0.20 17.16 5.35
C ASP A 32 0.09 15.76 5.94
N VAL A 33 -0.75 15.59 6.97
CA VAL A 33 -0.97 14.28 7.58
C VAL A 33 -1.72 13.34 6.63
N MET A 34 -2.74 13.82 5.92
CA MET A 34 -3.44 13.00 4.92
C MET A 34 -2.49 12.55 3.80
N PHE A 35 -1.64 13.44 3.31
CA PHE A 35 -0.65 13.11 2.29
C PHE A 35 0.37 12.09 2.81
N ARG A 36 0.83 12.23 4.05
CA ARG A 36 1.70 11.23 4.68
C ARG A 36 1.03 9.85 4.79
N ARG A 37 -0.24 9.80 5.23
CA ARG A 37 -1.00 8.55 5.31
C ARG A 37 -1.14 7.90 3.93
N TYR A 38 -1.39 8.70 2.89
CA TYR A 38 -1.40 8.26 1.50
C TYR A 38 -0.08 7.56 1.12
N GLN A 39 1.06 8.21 1.39
CA GLN A 39 2.39 7.63 1.12
C GLN A 39 2.59 6.30 1.86
N GLN A 40 2.29 6.26 3.16
CA GLN A 40 2.42 5.04 3.97
C GLN A 40 1.55 3.89 3.48
N PHE A 41 0.33 4.16 3.00
CA PHE A 41 -0.52 3.14 2.41
C PHE A 41 0.01 2.68 1.06
N ASN A 42 0.55 3.57 0.23
CA ASN A 42 1.21 3.18 -1.02
C ASN A 42 2.45 2.31 -0.80
N ASP A 43 3.27 2.60 0.20
CA ASP A 43 4.43 1.77 0.54
C ASP A 43 4.00 0.35 0.93
N LYS A 44 2.90 0.23 1.70
CA LYS A 44 2.30 -1.06 2.06
C LYS A 44 1.72 -1.79 0.84
N ALA A 45 1.05 -1.06 -0.06
CA ALA A 45 0.52 -1.60 -1.31
C ALA A 45 1.66 -2.10 -2.22
N HIS A 46 2.76 -1.36 -2.29
CA HIS A 46 3.96 -1.76 -3.03
C HIS A 46 4.56 -3.05 -2.46
N SER A 47 4.75 -3.10 -1.13
CA SER A 47 5.26 -4.30 -0.44
C SER A 47 4.36 -5.54 -0.63
N ALA A 48 3.04 -5.35 -0.73
CA ALA A 48 2.11 -6.42 -1.08
C ALA A 48 2.28 -6.85 -2.55
N GLY A 49 2.46 -5.91 -3.47
CA GLY A 49 2.79 -6.18 -4.87
C GLY A 49 4.09 -6.99 -5.04
N GLU A 50 5.15 -6.65 -4.31
CA GLU A 50 6.40 -7.41 -4.35
C GLU A 50 6.23 -8.87 -3.91
N ARG A 51 5.42 -9.11 -2.86
CA ARG A 51 5.08 -10.48 -2.42
C ARG A 51 4.34 -11.23 -3.52
N TYR A 52 3.38 -10.59 -4.19
CA TYR A 52 2.69 -11.17 -5.33
C TYR A 52 3.68 -11.52 -6.45
N SER A 53 4.52 -10.58 -6.88
CA SER A 53 5.47 -10.78 -7.96
C SER A 53 6.46 -11.92 -7.67
N LYS A 54 6.93 -12.03 -6.42
CA LYS A 54 7.79 -13.12 -5.99
C LYS A 54 7.08 -14.48 -6.05
N ALA A 55 5.86 -14.57 -5.54
CA ALA A 55 5.08 -15.80 -5.57
C ALA A 55 4.73 -16.22 -7.01
N PHE A 56 4.42 -15.27 -7.88
CA PHE A 56 4.16 -15.52 -9.29
C PHE A 56 5.40 -16.01 -10.04
N ALA A 57 6.55 -15.40 -9.79
CA ALA A 57 7.82 -15.85 -10.39
C ALA A 57 8.16 -17.29 -9.96
N GLU A 58 7.97 -17.62 -8.69
CA GLU A 58 8.19 -18.98 -8.18
C GLU A 58 7.16 -19.97 -8.78
N TYR A 59 5.89 -19.58 -8.86
CA TYR A 59 4.82 -20.40 -9.45
C TYR A 59 5.13 -20.72 -10.92
N SER A 60 5.52 -19.70 -11.69
CA SER A 60 5.91 -19.87 -13.08
C SER A 60 7.13 -20.78 -13.21
N SER A 61 8.13 -20.62 -12.34
CA SER A 61 9.34 -21.44 -12.34
C SER A 61 9.05 -22.92 -12.07
N ILE A 62 8.21 -23.25 -11.09
CA ILE A 62 7.92 -24.67 -10.76
C ILE A 62 7.06 -25.36 -11.82
N LEU A 63 6.27 -24.62 -12.59
CA LEU A 63 5.44 -25.16 -13.66
C LEU A 63 6.13 -25.17 -15.02
N SER A 64 7.17 -24.36 -15.22
CA SER A 64 7.90 -24.24 -16.49
C SER A 64 8.35 -25.60 -17.07
N PRO A 65 8.85 -26.57 -16.27
CA PRO A 65 9.27 -27.88 -16.81
C PRO A 65 8.13 -28.71 -17.42
N TYR A 66 6.88 -28.44 -17.04
CA TYR A 66 5.71 -29.22 -17.46
C TYR A 66 4.91 -28.55 -18.58
N LYS A 67 5.42 -27.44 -19.13
CA LYS A 67 4.73 -26.69 -20.18
C LYS A 67 4.55 -27.54 -21.44
N GLY A 68 3.32 -27.67 -21.91
CA GLY A 68 2.97 -28.45 -23.10
C GLY A 68 2.81 -29.95 -22.85
N LEU A 69 3.04 -30.42 -21.61
CA LEU A 69 2.77 -31.79 -21.21
C LEU A 69 1.34 -31.94 -20.67
N PRO A 70 0.77 -33.15 -20.66
CA PRO A 70 -0.51 -33.41 -20.00
C PRO A 70 -0.47 -33.05 -18.51
N ILE A 71 -1.59 -32.62 -17.94
CA ILE A 71 -1.70 -32.28 -16.51
C ILE A 71 -1.27 -33.44 -15.61
N SER A 72 -1.51 -34.69 -16.02
CA SER A 72 -1.09 -35.89 -15.29
C SER A 72 0.43 -36.03 -15.15
N SER A 73 1.22 -35.29 -15.94
CA SER A 73 2.68 -35.25 -15.82
C SER A 73 3.19 -34.41 -14.65
N ILE A 74 2.32 -33.57 -14.05
CA ILE A 74 2.70 -32.69 -12.95
C ILE A 74 2.68 -33.49 -11.64
N PRO A 75 3.81 -33.61 -10.92
CA PRO A 75 3.87 -34.28 -9.64
C PRO A 75 2.95 -33.65 -8.60
N ARG A 76 2.39 -34.48 -7.72
CA ARG A 76 1.42 -34.04 -6.71
C ARG A 76 1.98 -32.99 -5.75
N ASP A 77 3.25 -33.09 -5.41
CA ASP A 77 3.99 -32.12 -4.59
C ASP A 77 4.13 -30.77 -5.29
N VAL A 78 4.41 -30.75 -6.60
CA VAL A 78 4.42 -29.53 -7.42
C VAL A 78 3.04 -28.88 -7.44
N CYS A 79 1.97 -29.66 -7.61
CA CYS A 79 0.59 -29.16 -7.53
C CYS A 79 0.27 -28.54 -6.17
N LYS A 80 0.66 -29.18 -5.07
CA LYS A 80 0.48 -28.63 -3.71
C LYS A 80 1.24 -27.32 -3.52
N LYS A 81 2.47 -27.26 -4.01
CA LYS A 81 3.30 -26.04 -3.95
C LYS A 81 2.67 -24.92 -4.78
N GLY A 82 2.17 -25.24 -5.98
CA GLY A 82 1.45 -24.31 -6.83
C GLY A 82 0.21 -23.72 -6.14
N ALA A 83 -0.63 -24.57 -5.55
CA ALA A 83 -1.82 -24.13 -4.81
C ALA A 83 -1.48 -23.21 -3.62
N ASN A 84 -0.39 -23.47 -2.91
CA ASN A 84 0.08 -22.59 -1.84
C ASN A 84 0.53 -21.22 -2.37
N LEU A 85 1.26 -21.20 -3.49
CA LEU A 85 1.68 -19.95 -4.14
C LEU A 85 0.48 -19.15 -4.67
N GLU A 86 -0.54 -19.82 -5.21
CA GLU A 86 -1.81 -19.18 -5.60
C GLU A 86 -2.52 -18.54 -4.42
N SER A 87 -2.55 -19.20 -3.26
CA SER A 87 -3.11 -18.62 -2.03
C SER A 87 -2.34 -17.37 -1.59
N ILE A 88 -1.00 -17.40 -1.63
CA ILE A 88 -0.16 -16.25 -1.31
C ILE A 88 -0.42 -15.09 -2.29
N MET A 89 -0.50 -15.38 -3.59
CA MET A 89 -0.82 -14.38 -4.62
C MET A 89 -2.18 -13.74 -4.37
N LEU A 90 -3.20 -14.54 -4.05
CA LEU A 90 -4.54 -14.04 -3.75
C LEU A 90 -4.52 -13.09 -2.54
N GLN A 91 -3.93 -13.51 -1.43
CA GLN A 91 -3.82 -12.69 -0.22
C GLN A 91 -3.06 -11.38 -0.48
N ALA A 92 -1.94 -11.46 -1.20
CA ALA A 92 -1.14 -10.29 -1.54
C ALA A 92 -1.92 -9.30 -2.43
N SER A 93 -2.68 -9.80 -3.40
CA SER A 93 -3.53 -8.98 -4.28
C SER A 93 -4.66 -8.29 -3.51
N GLU A 94 -5.32 -9.01 -2.60
CA GLU A 94 -6.37 -8.46 -1.74
C GLU A 94 -5.83 -7.36 -0.80
N GLU A 95 -4.68 -7.61 -0.18
CA GLU A 95 -4.00 -6.62 0.67
C GLU A 95 -3.58 -5.39 -0.13
N GLN A 96 -2.96 -5.58 -1.30
CA GLN A 96 -2.55 -4.48 -2.18
C GLN A 96 -3.75 -3.60 -2.55
N ARG A 97 -4.86 -4.22 -2.98
CA ARG A 97 -6.10 -3.50 -3.31
C ARG A 97 -6.67 -2.77 -2.11
N ARG A 98 -6.63 -3.37 -0.91
CA ARG A 98 -7.10 -2.73 0.33
C ARG A 98 -6.27 -1.49 0.65
N TYR A 99 -4.95 -1.56 0.50
CA TYR A 99 -4.07 -0.42 0.74
C TYR A 99 -4.22 0.68 -0.29
N TRP A 100 -4.37 0.37 -1.58
CA TRP A 100 -4.68 1.39 -2.59
C TRP A 100 -5.99 2.12 -2.30
N LYS A 101 -7.07 1.39 -1.96
CA LYS A 101 -8.33 2.05 -1.56
C LYS A 101 -8.15 2.98 -0.35
N ALA A 102 -7.32 2.60 0.62
CA ALA A 102 -7.02 3.44 1.76
C ALA A 102 -6.18 4.67 1.38
N ALA A 103 -5.21 4.50 0.48
CA ALA A 103 -4.40 5.58 -0.09
C ALA A 103 -5.29 6.57 -0.85
N ASP A 104 -6.13 6.10 -1.78
CA ASP A 104 -7.04 6.94 -2.57
C ASP A 104 -7.97 7.75 -1.68
N LYS A 105 -8.48 7.15 -0.59
CA LYS A 105 -9.29 7.87 0.40
C LYS A 105 -8.51 8.98 1.12
N CYS A 106 -7.22 8.76 1.41
CA CYS A 106 -6.37 9.80 1.99
C CYS A 106 -6.09 10.91 0.98
N LEU A 107 -5.84 10.56 -0.29
CA LEU A 107 -5.57 11.54 -1.35
C LEU A 107 -6.80 12.42 -1.61
N GLY A 108 -7.99 11.84 -1.74
CA GLY A 108 -9.21 12.64 -1.91
C GLY A 108 -9.50 13.58 -0.73
N LYS A 109 -9.14 13.17 0.50
CA LYS A 109 -9.21 14.05 1.67
C LYS A 109 -8.16 15.15 1.66
N TYR A 110 -6.95 14.84 1.18
CA TYR A 110 -5.90 15.82 0.99
C TYR A 110 -6.33 16.89 0.00
N ASP A 111 -6.81 16.49 -1.18
CA ASP A 111 -7.26 17.41 -2.24
C ASP A 111 -8.37 18.33 -1.74
N GLN A 112 -9.40 17.78 -1.09
CA GLN A 112 -10.48 18.56 -0.48
C GLN A 112 -9.95 19.61 0.52
N MET A 113 -9.03 19.22 1.41
CA MET A 113 -8.50 20.14 2.42
C MET A 113 -7.59 21.21 1.80
N MET A 114 -6.88 20.88 0.72
CA MET A 114 -6.05 21.83 -0.03
C MET A 114 -6.90 22.88 -0.77
N GLU A 115 -8.03 22.48 -1.34
CA GLU A 115 -9.01 23.41 -1.92
C GLU A 115 -9.57 24.38 -0.86
N GLU A 116 -9.96 23.85 0.30
CA GLU A 116 -10.46 24.63 1.45
C GLU A 116 -9.41 25.63 1.99
N THR A 117 -8.13 25.25 2.02
CA THR A 117 -7.05 26.14 2.49
C THR A 117 -6.60 27.19 1.48
N THR A 118 -7.01 27.06 0.21
CA THR A 118 -6.65 28.02 -0.86
C THR A 118 -7.74 29.09 -1.06
N HIS A 119 -8.97 28.83 -0.63
CA HIS A 119 -10.14 29.70 -0.85
C HIS A 119 -10.70 30.35 0.44
N GLY A 120 -10.09 30.09 1.61
CA GLY A 120 -10.47 30.66 2.91
C GLY A 120 -9.37 31.53 3.50
#